data_AF-A0A9Q1BFB3-F1
#
_entry.id   AF-A0A9Q1BFB3-F1
#
_cell.length_a   1.000
_cell.length_b   1.000
_cell.length_c   1.000
_cell.angle_alpha   90.00
_cell.angle_beta   90.00
_cell.angle_gamma   90.00
#
_symmetry.space_group_name_H-M   'P 1'
#
loop_
_entity.id
_entity.type
_entity.pdbx_description
1 polymer ?
#
loop_
_entity_poly.entity_id
_entity_poly.type
_entity_poly.pdbx_seq_one_letter_code
_entity_poly.pdbx_strand_id
1 'polypeptide(L)'
;MEGYMTTTAHFLDANWEHNSFVLDIKPTSGENADEACHTAYTLAKELKNVCTKWETEGKITAVVNDNMSNVKTLGKLALNASDVPCVAHTMQLAINAGLESFLQLKNLCAAVSHFNRSTVVTGALSEKQKQMGLTQQKLLQACPTQWNSMHGETFGTEIGSMCPP
;
A
#
# COMPACT_ATOMS: atom_id res chain seq x y z
N MET A 1 4.65 3.47 14.85
CA MET A 1 3.92 3.84 13.62
C MET A 1 2.49 3.43 13.86
N GLU A 2 1.57 4.38 13.89
CA GLU A 2 0.14 4.08 14.04
C GLU A 2 -0.37 3.50 12.72
N GLY A 3 -1.03 2.35 12.78
CA GLY A 3 -1.75 1.80 11.63
C GLY A 3 -3.15 2.40 11.58
N TYR A 4 -3.74 2.43 10.39
CA TYR A 4 -5.11 2.89 10.18
C TYR A 4 -5.85 1.88 9.30
N MET A 5 -7.14 1.67 9.60
CA MET A 5 -8.07 0.89 8.81
C MET A 5 -9.09 1.84 8.19
N THR A 6 -9.07 1.94 6.88
CA THR A 6 -10.07 2.69 6.10
C THR A 6 -11.06 1.70 5.50
N THR A 7 -12.35 1.93 5.73
CA THR A 7 -13.42 1.15 5.11
C THR A 7 -14.11 1.99 4.04
N THR A 8 -14.13 1.49 2.81
CA THR A 8 -14.77 2.16 1.67
C THR A 8 -15.83 1.23 1.09
N ALA A 9 -17.04 1.74 0.89
CA ALA A 9 -18.09 1.03 0.19
C ALA A 9 -18.04 1.35 -1.30
N HIS A 10 -18.19 0.31 -2.12
CA HIS A 10 -18.29 0.41 -3.57
C HIS A 10 -19.55 -0.31 -4.05
N PHE A 11 -20.32 0.32 -4.93
CA PHE A 11 -21.49 -0.31 -5.55
C PHE A 11 -21.78 0.30 -6.93
N LEU A 12 -22.63 -0.39 -7.70
CA LEU A 12 -23.21 0.13 -8.93
C LEU A 12 -24.66 0.50 -8.65
N ASP A 13 -25.10 1.66 -9.13
CA ASP A 13 -26.49 2.08 -9.01
C ASP A 13 -27.38 1.53 -10.14
N ALA A 14 -28.64 1.97 -10.17
CA ALA A 14 -29.61 1.54 -11.19
C ALA A 14 -29.22 1.96 -12.63
N ASN A 15 -28.35 2.96 -12.78
CA ASN A 15 -27.82 3.44 -14.06
C ASN A 15 -26.48 2.77 -14.41
N TRP A 16 -26.04 1.78 -13.63
CA TRP A 16 -24.74 1.13 -13.76
C TRP A 16 -23.55 2.07 -13.51
N GLU A 17 -23.75 3.15 -12.76
CA GLU A 17 -22.69 4.07 -12.40
C GLU A 17 -21.97 3.60 -11.13
N HIS A 18 -20.63 3.66 -11.15
CA HIS A 18 -19.80 3.31 -10.00
C HIS A 18 -19.86 4.39 -8.94
N ASN A 19 -20.18 3.96 -7.73
CA ASN A 19 -20.28 4.80 -6.55
C ASN A 19 -19.26 4.32 -5.51
N SER A 20 -18.60 5.28 -4.86
CA SER A 20 -17.53 5.01 -3.89
C SER A 20 -17.62 5.99 -2.72
N PHE A 21 -17.78 5.46 -1.50
CA PHE A 21 -17.92 6.26 -0.29
C PHE A 21 -17.03 5.74 0.82
N VAL A 22 -16.23 6.63 1.41
CA VAL A 22 -15.49 6.30 2.64
C VAL A 22 -16.48 6.27 3.79
N LEU A 23 -16.62 5.09 4.41
CA LEU A 23 -17.56 4.86 5.51
C LEU A 23 -16.94 5.17 6.87
N ASP A 24 -15.66 4.83 7.05
CA ASP A 24 -14.94 5.07 8.30
C ASP A 24 -13.42 5.02 8.12
N ILE A 25 -12.71 5.72 8.99
CA ILE A 25 -11.25 5.68 9.13
C ILE A 25 -10.94 5.56 10.61
N LYS A 26 -10.35 4.44 11.03
CA LYS A 26 -10.01 4.20 12.44
C LYS A 26 -8.54 3.86 12.62
N PRO A 27 -7.89 4.33 13.70
CA PRO A 27 -6.58 3.83 14.06
C PRO A 27 -6.68 2.35 14.44
N THR A 28 -5.72 1.55 13.98
CA THR A 28 -5.57 0.13 14.34
C THR A 28 -4.68 -0.04 15.57
N SER A 29 -4.51 0.99 16.39
CA SER A 29 -3.88 0.94 17.71
C SER A 29 -4.88 1.56 18.68
N GLY A 30 -5.37 0.76 19.63
CA GLY A 30 -6.31 1.25 20.65
C GLY A 30 -5.66 2.29 21.57
N GLU A 31 -6.48 2.99 22.35
CA GLU A 31 -6.04 3.98 23.35
C GLU A 31 -5.17 3.36 24.46
N ASN A 32 -5.19 2.03 24.61
CA ASN A 32 -4.32 1.26 25.49
C ASN A 32 -3.47 0.29 24.64
N ALA A 33 -2.16 0.51 24.60
CA ALA A 33 -1.20 -0.16 23.72
C ALA A 33 -0.95 -1.66 24.00
N ASP A 34 -1.66 -2.26 24.95
CA ASP A 34 -1.37 -3.62 25.46
C ASP A 34 -2.30 -4.73 24.95
N GLU A 35 -3.35 -4.43 24.19
CA GLU A 35 -4.22 -5.47 23.59
C GLU A 35 -4.03 -5.58 22.08
N ALA A 36 -3.18 -6.54 21.67
CA ALA A 36 -3.08 -7.19 20.35
C ALA A 36 -3.89 -6.56 19.18
N CYS A 37 -3.47 -5.37 18.74
CA CYS A 37 -4.27 -4.51 17.86
C CYS A 37 -4.20 -4.85 16.35
N HIS A 38 -3.68 -6.02 15.98
CA HIS A 38 -3.53 -6.45 14.58
C HIS A 38 -3.99 -7.90 14.33
N THR A 39 -4.88 -8.41 15.19
CA THR A 39 -5.46 -9.74 15.00
C THR A 39 -6.61 -9.66 14.00
N ALA A 40 -6.75 -10.67 13.14
CA ALA A 40 -7.84 -10.83 12.19
C ALA A 40 -9.23 -10.56 12.81
N TYR A 41 -9.39 -10.98 14.06
CA TYR A 41 -10.62 -10.82 14.84
C TYR A 41 -10.96 -9.37 15.16
N THR A 42 -9.97 -8.55 15.54
CA THR A 42 -10.17 -7.13 15.85
C THR A 42 -10.62 -6.38 14.60
N LEU A 43 -9.95 -6.63 13.47
CA LEU A 43 -10.34 -6.04 12.18
C LEU A 43 -11.74 -6.49 11.76
N ALA A 44 -12.09 -7.77 11.98
CA ALA A 44 -13.41 -8.29 11.63
C ALA A 44 -14.52 -7.64 12.47
N LYS A 45 -14.26 -7.45 13.77
CA LYS A 45 -15.16 -6.74 14.68
C LYS A 45 -15.35 -5.29 14.22
N GLU A 46 -14.27 -4.59 13.88
CA GLU A 46 -14.37 -3.20 13.40
C GLU A 46 -15.09 -3.09 12.06
N LEU A 47 -14.80 -3.98 11.09
CA LEU A 47 -15.53 -4.02 9.83
C LEU A 47 -17.03 -4.24 10.08
N LYS A 48 -17.39 -5.17 10.96
CA LYS A 48 -18.78 -5.43 11.32
C LYS A 48 -19.43 -4.20 11.94
N ASN A 49 -18.77 -3.52 12.88
CA ASN A 49 -19.26 -2.29 13.50
C ASN A 49 -19.53 -1.20 12.47
N VAL A 50 -18.65 -1.02 11.48
CA VAL A 50 -18.86 -0.07 10.38
C VAL A 50 -20.09 -0.47 9.56
N CYS A 51 -20.23 -1.75 9.20
CA CYS A 51 -21.38 -2.22 8.44
C CYS A 51 -22.71 -2.05 9.21
N THR A 52 -22.73 -2.31 10.52
CA THR A 52 -23.90 -2.08 11.38
C THR A 52 -24.24 -0.58 11.44
N LYS A 53 -23.25 0.28 11.67
CA LYS A 53 -23.41 1.75 11.75
C LYS A 53 -24.05 2.34 10.49
N TRP A 54 -23.72 1.79 9.33
CA TRP A 54 -24.24 2.24 8.04
C TRP A 54 -25.42 1.40 7.52
N GLU A 55 -25.94 0.46 8.32
CA GLU A 55 -27.09 -0.39 7.96
C GLU A 55 -26.90 -1.14 6.63
N THR A 56 -25.67 -1.63 6.41
CA THR A 56 -25.25 -2.34 5.19
C THR A 56 -25.11 -3.85 5.40
N GLU A 57 -25.41 -4.35 6.60
CA GLU A 57 -25.41 -5.77 6.91
C GLU A 57 -26.34 -6.55 5.96
N GLY A 58 -25.88 -7.71 5.48
CA GLY A 58 -26.62 -8.52 4.50
C GLY A 58 -26.64 -7.98 3.07
N LYS A 59 -26.11 -6.77 2.82
CA LYS A 59 -25.97 -6.17 1.47
C LYS A 59 -24.56 -6.32 0.89
N ILE A 60 -23.59 -6.71 1.71
CA ILE A 60 -22.20 -6.86 1.31
C ILE A 60 -21.99 -8.22 0.64
N THR A 61 -21.58 -8.21 -0.63
CA THR A 61 -21.30 -9.41 -1.42
C THR A 61 -19.83 -9.84 -1.33
N ALA A 62 -18.92 -8.86 -1.31
CA ALA A 62 -17.49 -9.08 -1.27
C ALA A 62 -16.76 -8.00 -0.45
N VAL A 63 -15.64 -8.40 0.14
CA VAL A 63 -14.71 -7.52 0.85
C VAL A 63 -13.36 -7.60 0.16
N VAL A 64 -12.86 -6.45 -0.32
CA VAL A 64 -11.53 -6.34 -0.91
C VAL A 64 -10.52 -6.02 0.19
N ASN A 65 -9.49 -6.83 0.34
CA ASN A 65 -8.42 -6.61 1.32
C ASN A 65 -7.03 -6.70 0.68
N ASP A 66 -6.02 -6.15 1.33
CA ASP A 66 -4.63 -6.10 0.84
C ASP A 66 -3.86 -7.43 0.95
N ASN A 67 -4.56 -8.57 1.07
CA ASN A 67 -3.97 -9.91 1.06
C ASN A 67 -2.99 -10.21 2.22
N MET A 68 -2.98 -9.39 3.27
CA MET A 68 -2.26 -9.69 4.50
C MET A 68 -2.79 -10.98 5.14
N SER A 69 -1.91 -11.80 5.73
CA SER A 69 -2.26 -13.13 6.29
C SER A 69 -3.45 -13.11 7.24
N ASN A 70 -3.58 -12.03 8.00
CA ASN A 70 -4.60 -11.86 9.02
C ASN A 70 -5.94 -11.35 8.45
N VAL A 71 -6.02 -11.06 7.15
CA VAL A 71 -7.17 -10.34 6.55
C VAL A 71 -7.85 -11.16 5.46
N LYS A 72 -7.27 -12.31 5.08
CA LYS A 72 -7.80 -13.21 4.02
C LYS A 72 -9.17 -13.81 4.31
N THR A 73 -9.59 -13.83 5.57
CA THR A 73 -10.89 -14.37 6.00
C THR A 73 -11.76 -13.29 6.66
N LEU A 74 -11.44 -12.02 6.43
CA LEU A 74 -12.08 -10.90 7.11
C LEU A 74 -13.56 -10.81 6.74
N GLY A 75 -13.86 -10.82 5.44
CA GLY A 75 -15.22 -10.76 4.91
C GLY A 75 -16.04 -11.96 5.34
N LYS A 76 -15.45 -13.16 5.31
CA LYS A 76 -16.12 -14.38 5.80
C LYS A 76 -16.42 -14.31 7.29
N LEU A 77 -15.47 -13.85 8.12
CA LEU A 77 -15.61 -13.80 9.57
C LEU A 77 -16.59 -12.71 10.03
N ALA A 78 -16.54 -11.54 9.40
CA ALA A 78 -17.32 -10.37 9.82
C ALA A 78 -18.76 -10.39 9.26
N LEU A 79 -18.91 -10.78 7.99
CA LEU A 79 -20.11 -10.47 7.20
C LEU A 79 -20.65 -11.67 6.41
N ASN A 80 -20.01 -12.85 6.47
CA ASN A 80 -20.28 -13.98 5.58
C ASN A 80 -20.19 -13.60 4.09
N ALA A 81 -19.31 -12.66 3.75
CA ALA A 81 -19.06 -12.17 2.40
C ALA A 81 -17.84 -12.86 1.78
N SER A 82 -17.71 -12.77 0.45
CA SER A 82 -16.52 -13.29 -0.25
C SER A 82 -15.30 -12.40 0.01
N ASP A 83 -14.17 -12.97 0.36
CA ASP A 83 -12.90 -12.24 0.46
C ASP A 83 -12.22 -12.19 -0.92
N VAL A 84 -11.90 -10.98 -1.38
CA VAL A 84 -11.23 -10.72 -2.66
C VAL A 84 -9.89 -10.06 -2.39
N PRO A 85 -8.76 -10.63 -2.84
CA PRO A 85 -7.47 -9.99 -2.67
C PRO A 85 -7.35 -8.77 -3.59
N CYS A 86 -6.70 -7.72 -3.09
CA CYS A 86 -6.39 -6.52 -3.85
C CYS A 86 -5.49 -6.89 -5.03
N VAL A 87 -5.91 -6.51 -6.24
CA VAL A 87 -5.18 -6.78 -7.49
C VAL A 87 -3.81 -6.09 -7.46
N ALA A 88 -3.75 -4.83 -7.03
CA ALA A 88 -2.50 -4.08 -6.97
C ALA A 88 -1.48 -4.75 -6.03
N HIS A 89 -1.92 -5.19 -4.85
CA HIS A 89 -1.03 -5.90 -3.92
C HIS A 89 -0.60 -7.26 -4.47
N THR A 90 -1.51 -8.00 -5.09
CA THR A 90 -1.20 -9.29 -5.73
C THR A 90 -0.17 -9.13 -6.84
N MET A 91 -0.32 -8.10 -7.67
CA MET A 91 0.64 -7.77 -8.73
C MET A 91 2.00 -7.38 -8.14
N GLN A 92 2.03 -6.58 -7.08
CA GLN A 92 3.28 -6.23 -6.39
C GLN A 92 4.01 -7.47 -5.85
N LEU A 93 3.28 -8.42 -5.24
CA LEU A 93 3.86 -9.68 -4.78
C LEU A 93 4.47 -10.50 -5.93
N ALA A 94 3.76 -10.59 -7.06
CA ALA A 94 4.26 -11.29 -8.24
C ALA A 94 5.53 -10.64 -8.82
N ILE A 95 5.54 -9.32 -8.90
CA ILE A 95 6.72 -8.54 -9.35
C ILE A 95 7.89 -8.76 -8.40
N ASN A 96 7.67 -8.63 -7.08
CA ASN A 96 8.72 -8.82 -6.08
C ASN A 96 9.30 -10.24 -6.15
N ALA A 97 8.44 -11.26 -6.26
CA ALA A 97 8.88 -12.65 -6.43
C ALA A 97 9.73 -12.83 -7.70
N GLY A 98 9.33 -12.19 -8.81
CA GLY A 98 10.12 -12.14 -10.04
C GLY A 98 11.48 -11.50 -9.81
N LEU A 99 11.54 -10.30 -9.23
CA LEU A 99 12.78 -9.57 -8.97
C LEU A 99 13.73 -10.32 -8.03
N GLU A 100 13.18 -10.99 -7.01
CA GLU A 100 13.97 -11.79 -6.08
C GLU A 100 14.66 -12.99 -6.74
N SER A 101 14.15 -13.46 -7.88
CA SER A 101 14.79 -14.53 -8.64
C SER A 101 16.07 -14.08 -9.36
N PHE A 102 16.31 -12.77 -9.50
CA PHE A 102 17.50 -12.22 -10.16
C PHE A 102 18.57 -11.81 -9.15
N LEU A 103 19.59 -12.66 -8.98
CA LEU A 103 20.71 -12.42 -8.05
C LEU A 103 21.43 -11.08 -8.29
N GLN A 104 21.56 -10.66 -9.55
CA GLN A 104 22.20 -9.39 -9.91
C GLN A 104 21.44 -8.17 -9.36
N LEU A 105 20.10 -8.20 -9.41
CA LEU A 105 19.26 -7.14 -8.87
C LEU A 105 19.33 -7.11 -7.33
N LYS A 106 19.37 -8.27 -6.69
CA LYS A 106 19.61 -8.36 -5.23
C LYS A 106 20.93 -7.70 -4.83
N ASN A 107 22.01 -7.96 -5.55
CA ASN A 107 23.31 -7.35 -5.28
C ASN A 107 23.29 -5.84 -5.51
N LEU A 108 22.60 -5.36 -6.54
CA LEU A 108 22.45 -3.93 -6.80
C LEU A 108 21.68 -3.23 -5.67
N CYS A 109 20.54 -3.80 -5.23
CA CYS A 109 19.78 -3.28 -4.10
C CYS A 109 20.61 -3.25 -2.81
N ALA A 110 21.41 -4.29 -2.55
CA ALA A 110 22.31 -4.33 -1.41
C ALA A 110 23.40 -3.23 -1.47
N ALA A 111 23.98 -3.01 -2.65
CA ALA A 111 24.93 -1.94 -2.89
C ALA A 111 24.30 -0.57 -2.64
N VAL A 112 23.13 -0.29 -3.22
CA VAL A 112 22.37 0.95 -2.99
C VAL A 112 22.07 1.16 -1.50
N SER A 113 21.64 0.11 -0.80
CA SER A 113 21.40 0.20 0.65
C SER A 113 22.68 0.52 1.44
N HIS A 114 23.85 0.05 1.00
CA HIS A 114 25.12 0.37 1.64
C HIS A 114 25.50 1.83 1.45
N PHE A 115 25.33 2.39 0.23
CA PHE A 115 25.54 3.82 -0.02
C PHE A 115 24.62 4.66 0.88
N ASN A 116 23.31 4.38 0.88
CA ASN A 116 22.33 5.19 1.63
C ASN A 116 22.50 5.17 3.16
N ARG A 117 23.14 4.13 3.72
CA ARG A 117 23.43 4.05 5.17
C ARG A 117 24.69 4.81 5.60
N SER A 118 25.55 5.20 4.65
CA SER A 118 26.84 5.82 4.96
C SER A 118 27.00 7.14 4.21
N THR A 119 27.02 8.22 4.98
CA THR A 119 27.29 9.57 4.48
C THR A 119 28.68 9.68 3.86
N VAL A 120 29.65 8.93 4.39
CA VAL A 120 31.03 8.85 3.87
C VAL A 120 31.04 8.23 2.47
N VAL A 121 30.36 7.09 2.30
CA VAL A 121 30.35 6.35 1.03
C VAL A 121 29.48 7.05 -0.01
N THR A 122 28.38 7.67 0.41
CA THR A 122 27.59 8.58 -0.45
C THR A 122 28.39 9.80 -0.89
N GLY A 123 29.20 10.38 0.01
CA GLY A 123 30.10 11.49 -0.31
C GLY A 123 31.14 11.10 -1.36
N ALA A 124 31.77 9.94 -1.20
CA ALA A 124 32.73 9.41 -2.18
C ALA A 124 32.09 9.17 -3.56
N LEU A 125 30.86 8.65 -3.61
CA LEU A 125 30.11 8.48 -4.86
C LEU A 125 29.85 9.83 -5.56
N SER A 126 29.40 10.81 -4.79
CA SER A 126 29.12 12.17 -5.25
C SER A 126 30.38 12.83 -5.85
N GLU A 127 31.51 12.69 -5.19
CA GLU A 127 32.80 13.19 -5.66
C GLU A 127 33.28 12.46 -6.92
N LYS A 128 33.07 11.14 -7.02
CA LYS A 128 33.39 10.38 -8.23
C LYS A 128 32.53 10.79 -9.43
N GLN A 129 31.23 11.00 -9.23
CA GLN A 129 30.33 11.53 -10.27
C GLN A 129 30.83 12.88 -10.80
N LYS A 130 31.27 13.79 -9.91
CA LYS A 130 31.88 15.08 -10.29
C LYS A 130 33.15 14.91 -11.11
N GLN A 131 34.07 14.05 -10.67
CA GLN A 131 35.33 13.81 -11.40
C GLN A 131 35.09 13.26 -12.81
N MET A 132 34.02 12.50 -13.01
CA MET A 132 33.64 11.93 -14.30
C MET A 132 32.78 12.87 -15.16
N GLY A 133 32.49 14.09 -14.69
CA GLY A 133 31.61 15.03 -15.40
C GLY A 133 30.15 14.56 -15.48
N LEU A 134 29.71 13.67 -14.57
CA LEU A 134 28.35 13.15 -14.52
C LEU A 134 27.46 14.02 -13.62
N THR A 135 26.18 14.09 -13.97
CA THR A 135 25.16 14.69 -13.09
C THR A 135 25.10 13.92 -11.77
N GLN A 136 25.13 14.63 -10.65
CA GLN A 136 25.04 14.02 -9.33
C GLN A 136 23.62 13.52 -9.07
N GLN A 137 23.45 12.20 -9.10
CA GLN A 137 22.18 11.54 -8.80
C GLN A 137 22.25 10.83 -7.45
N LYS A 138 21.18 10.93 -6.68
CA LYS A 138 20.99 10.13 -5.46
C LYS A 138 20.51 8.73 -5.85
N LEU A 139 21.03 7.72 -5.17
CA LEU A 139 20.57 6.35 -5.36
C LEU A 139 19.21 6.15 -4.66
N LEU A 140 18.20 5.81 -5.44
CA LEU A 140 16.87 5.50 -4.93
C LEU A 140 16.85 4.07 -4.39
N GLN A 141 16.46 3.92 -3.12
CA GLN A 141 16.30 2.61 -2.52
C GLN A 141 14.96 2.00 -2.93
N ALA A 142 14.98 0.76 -3.41
CA ALA A 142 13.76 -0.01 -3.62
C ALA A 142 13.04 -0.22 -2.27
N CYS A 143 11.77 0.12 -2.23
CA CYS A 143 10.86 -0.06 -1.11
C CYS A 143 9.80 -1.10 -1.53
N PRO A 144 9.89 -2.35 -1.04
CA PRO A 144 9.01 -3.44 -1.46
C PRO A 144 7.50 -3.18 -1.24
N THR A 145 7.16 -2.22 -0.37
CA THR A 145 5.80 -1.85 0.02
C THR A 145 5.27 -0.59 -0.69
N GLN A 146 6.07 0.09 -1.51
CA GLN A 146 5.69 1.34 -2.17
C GLN A 146 5.98 1.28 -3.68
N TRP A 147 4.92 1.27 -4.49
CA TRP A 147 4.94 1.20 -5.96
C TRP A 147 5.92 2.19 -6.62
N ASN A 148 6.06 3.38 -6.02
CA ASN A 148 6.85 4.49 -6.56
C ASN A 148 8.36 4.33 -6.36
N SER A 149 8.82 3.34 -5.59
CA SER A 149 10.26 3.13 -5.35
C SER A 149 10.96 2.35 -6.47
N MET A 150 10.18 1.70 -7.33
CA MET A 150 10.69 0.88 -8.43
C MET A 150 10.71 1.63 -9.77
N HIS A 151 9.93 2.71 -9.88
CA HIS A 151 9.75 3.50 -11.09
C HIS A 151 10.34 4.90 -10.86
N GLY A 152 11.67 4.99 -10.86
CA GLY A 152 12.35 6.28 -10.90
C GLY A 152 12.15 6.95 -12.26
N GLU A 153 11.35 8.03 -12.24
CA GLU A 153 11.21 9.14 -13.20
C GLU A 153 10.07 9.14 -14.24
N THR A 154 9.37 10.29 -14.26
CA THR A 154 8.68 10.98 -15.37
C THR A 154 7.52 10.27 -16.10
N PHE A 155 6.33 10.27 -15.49
CA PHE A 155 5.08 10.42 -16.25
C PHE A 155 4.20 11.51 -15.62
N GLY A 156 3.97 12.60 -16.37
CA GLY A 156 2.84 13.51 -16.15
C GLY A 156 3.17 14.88 -15.55
N THR A 157 4.03 15.67 -16.20
CA THR A 157 3.74 17.11 -16.27
C THR A 157 2.63 17.27 -17.34
N GLU A 158 1.61 18.05 -17.01
CA GLU A 158 0.41 18.38 -17.81
C GLU A 158 -0.80 17.43 -17.70
N ILE A 159 -1.65 17.68 -16.70
CA ILE A 159 -3.07 18.01 -16.91
C ILE A 159 -3.47 19.14 -15.95
N GLY A 160 -3.06 20.35 -16.30
CA GLY A 160 -3.73 21.53 -15.80
C GLY A 160 -5.04 21.72 -16.56
N SER A 161 -6.13 21.13 -16.08
CA SER A 161 -7.47 21.64 -16.41
C SER A 161 -7.94 22.51 -15.26
N MET A 162 -7.84 23.81 -15.51
CA MET A 162 -8.60 24.86 -14.85
C MET A 162 -10.06 24.43 -14.62
N CYS A 163 -10.58 24.73 -13.45
CA CYS A 163 -11.94 25.27 -13.38
C CYS A 163 -12.03 26.26 -12.21
N PRO A 164 -12.13 27.57 -12.49
CA PRO A 164 -12.75 28.54 -11.60
C PRO A 164 -14.11 29.01 -12.18
N PRO A 165 -14.92 29.79 -11.44
CA PRO A 165 -14.96 29.98 -9.99
C PRO A 165 -16.06 29.16 -9.29
#